data_AF-A0A1Q2D5L6-F1
#
_entry.id   AF-A0A1Q2D5L6-F1
#
_cell.length_a   1.000
_cell.length_b   1.000
_cell.length_c   1.000
_cell.angle_alpha   90.00
_cell.angle_beta   90.00
_cell.angle_gamma   90.00
#
_symmetry.space_group_name_H-M   'P 1'
#
loop_
_entity.id
_entity.type
_entity.pdbx_description
1 polymer ?
#
loop_
_entity_poly.entity_id
_entity_poly.type
_entity_poly.pdbx_seq_one_letter_code
_entity_poly.pdbx_strand_id
1 'polypeptide(L)'
;MIETSKKMIIKQKNQGFTLLEMLVVLLIVTVLIILFIPNVTKQRSMISEKEKAGLTKVIETQVEMYYLENGSYPSDIATLSSHGYLSEEQVKKAEKYKIMELKIPQIDK
;
A
#
# COMPACT_ATOMS: atom_id res chain seq x y z
N MET A 1 -57.14 16.04 61.09
CA MET A 1 -57.33 15.73 59.66
C MET A 1 -56.57 16.77 58.86
N ILE A 2 -55.41 16.43 58.31
CA ILE A 2 -54.68 17.26 57.33
C ILE A 2 -54.18 16.30 56.24
N GLU A 3 -54.60 16.57 55.01
CA GLU A 3 -54.43 15.74 53.82
C GLU A 3 -52.97 15.47 53.47
N THR A 4 -52.67 14.20 53.24
CA THR A 4 -51.39 13.73 52.72
C THR A 4 -51.26 14.16 51.24
N SER A 5 -50.39 15.14 50.96
CA SER A 5 -50.04 15.54 49.60
C SER A 5 -49.45 14.37 48.81
N LYS A 6 -50.26 13.78 47.92
CA LYS A 6 -49.85 12.72 47.01
C LYS A 6 -48.97 13.30 45.90
N LYS A 7 -47.65 13.29 46.11
CA LYS A 7 -46.65 13.71 45.11
C LYS A 7 -46.67 12.71 43.94
N MET A 8 -47.23 13.11 42.79
CA MET A 8 -47.20 12.30 41.56
C MET A 8 -45.78 12.31 40.99
N ILE A 9 -45.07 11.18 41.11
CA ILE A 9 -43.79 10.95 40.45
C ILE A 9 -44.07 10.61 38.98
N ILE A 10 -43.76 11.54 38.07
CA ILE A 10 -43.79 11.30 36.63
C ILE A 10 -42.61 10.39 36.29
N LYS A 11 -42.88 9.10 36.04
CA LYS A 11 -41.87 8.13 35.57
C LYS A 11 -41.55 8.46 34.10
N GLN A 12 -40.39 9.03 33.84
CA GLN A 12 -39.88 9.18 32.48
C GLN A 12 -39.58 7.78 31.91
N LYS A 13 -40.26 7.41 30.83
CA LYS A 13 -40.05 6.14 30.15
C LYS A 13 -38.88 6.29 29.20
N ASN A 14 -37.68 5.90 29.63
CA ASN A 14 -36.52 5.85 28.75
C ASN A 14 -36.78 4.78 27.68
N GLN A 15 -36.99 5.23 26.44
CA GLN A 15 -37.02 4.35 25.27
C GLN A 15 -35.58 3.99 24.95
N GLY A 16 -35.17 2.77 25.33
CA GLY A 16 -33.86 2.22 25.00
C GLY A 16 -33.83 1.66 23.58
N PHE A 17 -32.63 1.62 22.98
CA PHE A 17 -32.38 1.02 21.67
C PHE A 17 -32.92 -0.40 21.58
N THR A 18 -33.51 -0.73 20.44
CA THR A 18 -34.03 -2.08 20.18
C THR A 18 -32.94 -2.98 19.58
N LEU A 19 -33.08 -4.30 19.75
CA LEU A 19 -32.21 -5.26 19.06
C LEU A 19 -32.32 -5.15 17.53
N LEU A 20 -33.51 -4.79 17.04
CA LEU A 20 -33.77 -4.59 15.62
C LEU A 20 -32.96 -3.42 15.05
N GLU A 21 -32.78 -2.34 15.82
CA GLU A 21 -31.93 -1.22 15.44
C GLU A 21 -30.47 -1.64 15.25
N MET A 22 -29.91 -2.40 16.20
CA MET A 22 -28.52 -2.88 16.07
C MET A 22 -28.35 -3.83 14.89
N LEU A 23 -29.36 -4.64 14.56
CA LEU A 23 -29.33 -5.53 13.41
C LEU A 23 -29.25 -4.76 12.09
N VAL A 24 -30.05 -3.68 11.94
CA VAL A 24 -30.01 -2.82 10.75
C VAL A 24 -28.67 -2.08 10.65
N VAL A 25 -28.12 -1.61 11.77
CA VAL A 25 -26.82 -0.92 11.79
C VAL A 25 -25.68 -1.83 11.32
N LEU A 26 -25.61 -3.08 11.82
CA LEU A 26 -24.61 -4.04 11.38
C LEU A 26 -24.75 -4.38 9.89
N LEU A 27 -25.99 -4.49 9.41
CA LEU A 27 -26.26 -4.71 7.99
C LEU A 27 -25.73 -3.55 7.12
N ILE A 28 -25.94 -2.30 7.53
CA ILE A 28 -25.43 -1.14 6.78
C ILE A 28 -23.89 -1.10 6.80
N VAL A 29 -23.26 -1.28 7.96
CA VAL A 29 -21.79 -1.21 8.10
C VAL A 29 -21.09 -2.28 7.26
N THR A 30 -21.65 -3.50 7.19
CA THR A 30 -21.07 -4.57 6.37
C THR A 30 -21.09 -4.24 4.88
N VAL A 31 -22.19 -3.68 4.36
CA VAL A 31 -22.30 -3.24 2.96
C VAL A 31 -21.30 -2.13 2.66
N LEU A 32 -21.14 -1.16 3.57
CA LEU A 32 -20.14 -0.09 3.42
C LEU A 32 -18.72 -0.67 3.34
N ILE A 33 -18.33 -1.59 4.23
CA ILE A 33 -16.98 -2.20 4.20
C ILE A 33 -16.70 -2.90 2.85
N ILE A 34 -17.66 -3.65 2.32
CA ILE A 34 -17.53 -4.35 1.02
C ILE A 34 -17.31 -3.38 -0.14
N LEU A 35 -17.91 -2.18 -0.10
CA LEU A 35 -17.72 -1.16 -1.14
C LEU A 35 -16.38 -0.41 -1.01
N PHE A 36 -15.87 -0.24 0.22
CA PHE A 36 -14.62 0.47 0.48
C PHE A 36 -13.36 -0.37 0.21
N ILE A 37 -13.35 -1.66 0.58
CA ILE A 37 -12.21 -2.57 0.37
C ILE A 37 -11.72 -2.65 -1.10
N PRO A 38 -12.56 -2.83 -2.13
CA PRO A 38 -12.09 -3.02 -3.51
C PRO A 38 -11.34 -1.81 -4.05
N ASN A 39 -11.65 -0.60 -3.56
CA ASN A 39 -10.92 0.62 -3.92
C ASN A 39 -9.49 0.61 -3.34
N VAL A 40 -9.30 0.06 -2.13
CA VAL A 40 -7.98 -0.01 -1.46
C VAL A 40 -7.05 -1.02 -2.14
N THR A 41 -7.57 -2.15 -2.62
CA THR A 41 -6.73 -3.23 -3.20
C THR A 41 -6.15 -2.85 -4.57
N LYS A 42 -6.90 -2.13 -5.41
CA LYS A 42 -6.41 -1.74 -6.76
C LYS A 42 -5.21 -0.79 -6.70
N GLN A 43 -5.16 0.11 -5.72
CA GLN A 43 -4.05 1.04 -5.55
C GLN A 43 -2.71 0.33 -5.27
N ARG A 44 -2.73 -0.76 -4.50
CA ARG A 44 -1.49 -1.51 -4.15
C ARG A 44 -0.79 -2.10 -5.38
N SER A 45 -1.57 -2.64 -6.32
CA SER A 45 -1.02 -3.23 -7.56
C SER A 45 -0.43 -2.16 -8.49
N MET A 46 -1.14 -1.05 -8.70
CA MET A 46 -0.64 0.07 -9.52
C MET A 46 0.58 0.75 -8.91
N ILE A 47 0.67 0.81 -7.58
CA ILE A 47 1.84 1.32 -6.88
C ILE A 47 3.04 0.41 -7.13
N SER A 48 2.87 -0.92 -7.04
CA SER A 48 3.97 -1.88 -7.28
C SER A 48 4.53 -1.80 -8.71
N GLU A 49 3.68 -1.59 -9.72
CA GLU A 49 4.15 -1.40 -11.10
C GLU A 49 4.89 -0.07 -11.29
N LYS A 50 4.38 1.02 -10.71
CA LYS A 50 5.06 2.33 -10.74
C LYS A 50 6.39 2.29 -9.99
N GLU A 51 6.46 1.58 -8.87
CA GLU A 51 7.69 1.34 -8.12
C GLU A 51 8.72 0.58 -8.96
N LYS A 52 8.30 -0.48 -9.67
CA LYS A 52 9.18 -1.25 -10.56
C LYS A 52 9.69 -0.38 -11.72
N ALA A 53 8.82 0.41 -12.34
CA ALA A 53 9.20 1.32 -13.43
C ALA A 53 10.19 2.40 -12.95
N GLY A 54 9.93 3.00 -11.79
CA GLY A 54 10.83 3.99 -11.18
C GLY A 54 12.20 3.40 -10.84
N LEU A 55 12.24 2.21 -10.24
CA LEU A 55 13.49 1.52 -9.94
C LEU A 55 14.27 1.16 -11.21
N THR A 56 13.58 0.71 -12.26
CA THR A 56 14.20 0.42 -13.56
C THR A 56 14.86 1.68 -14.12
N LYS A 57 14.18 2.84 -14.06
CA LYS A 57 14.74 4.09 -14.58
C LYS A 57 15.97 4.54 -13.81
N VAL A 58 15.97 4.40 -12.48
CA VAL A 58 17.14 4.70 -11.65
C VAL A 58 18.32 3.82 -12.04
N ILE A 59 18.10 2.51 -12.17
CA ILE A 59 19.16 1.56 -12.56
C ILE A 59 19.70 1.88 -13.95
N GLU A 60 18.85 2.19 -14.93
CA GLU A 60 19.28 2.63 -16.27
C GLU A 60 20.20 3.86 -16.20
N THR A 61 19.85 4.86 -15.40
CA THR A 61 20.71 6.04 -15.20
C THR A 61 22.05 5.68 -14.54
N GLN A 62 22.05 4.74 -13.59
CA GLN A 62 23.29 4.27 -12.96
C GLN A 62 24.19 3.47 -13.93
N VAL A 63 23.59 2.64 -14.78
CA VAL A 63 24.29 1.92 -15.86
C VAL A 63 24.94 2.90 -16.84
N GLU A 64 24.21 3.95 -17.22
CA GLU A 64 24.72 4.99 -18.11
C GLU A 64 25.88 5.75 -17.48
N MET A 65 25.78 6.12 -16.20
CA MET A 65 26.90 6.74 -15.47
C MET A 65 28.12 5.82 -15.37
N TYR A 66 27.92 4.53 -15.10
CA TYR A 66 29.01 3.55 -15.09
C TYR A 66 29.71 3.47 -16.45
N TYR A 67 28.96 3.50 -17.55
CA TYR A 67 29.51 3.50 -18.91
C TYR A 67 30.29 4.77 -19.22
N LEU A 68 29.79 5.94 -18.79
CA LEU A 68 30.49 7.22 -18.96
C LEU A 68 31.83 7.27 -18.23
N GLU A 69 31.94 6.61 -17.07
CA GLU A 69 33.16 6.61 -16.26
C GLU A 69 34.14 5.50 -16.63
N ASN A 70 33.65 4.30 -16.94
CA ASN A 70 34.48 3.10 -17.14
C ASN A 70 34.59 2.65 -18.60
N GLY A 71 33.86 3.30 -19.53
CA GLY A 71 33.87 2.98 -20.96
C GLY A 71 33.31 1.60 -21.32
N SER A 72 32.69 0.92 -20.35
CA SER A 72 32.13 -0.43 -20.49
C SER A 72 30.81 -0.52 -19.74
N TYR A 73 29.91 -1.40 -20.17
CA TYR A 73 28.66 -1.65 -19.45
C TYR A 73 28.93 -2.56 -18.23
N PRO A 74 28.20 -2.37 -17.12
CA PRO A 74 28.32 -3.24 -15.96
C PRO A 74 27.78 -4.63 -16.28
N SER A 75 28.51 -5.67 -15.90
CA SER A 75 28.19 -7.08 -16.13
C SER A 75 26.93 -7.54 -15.37
N ASP A 76 26.64 -6.90 -14.24
CA ASP A 76 25.60 -7.31 -13.30
C ASP A 76 25.25 -6.18 -12.31
N ILE A 77 24.10 -6.31 -11.63
CA ILE A 77 23.69 -5.41 -10.53
C ILE A 77 24.76 -5.38 -9.43
N ALA A 78 25.45 -6.49 -9.18
CA ALA A 78 26.48 -6.58 -8.15
C ALA A 78 27.67 -5.66 -8.46
N THR A 79 28.02 -5.49 -9.73
CA THR A 79 29.02 -4.53 -10.19
C THR A 79 28.58 -3.08 -9.90
N LEU A 80 27.31 -2.74 -10.14
CA LEU A 80 26.79 -1.41 -9.78
C LEU A 80 26.75 -1.20 -8.25
N SER A 81 26.45 -2.24 -7.48
CA SER A 81 26.46 -2.20 -6.02
C SER A 81 27.88 -2.05 -5.46
N SER A 82 28.86 -2.78 -6.00
CA SER A 82 30.25 -2.77 -5.52
C SER A 82 30.94 -1.44 -5.78
N HIS A 83 30.56 -0.74 -6.85
CA HIS A 83 31.05 0.60 -7.17
C HIS A 83 30.20 1.72 -6.55
N GLY A 84 29.19 1.39 -5.72
CA GLY A 84 28.43 2.36 -4.94
C GLY A 84 27.31 3.09 -5.69
N TYR A 85 26.99 2.69 -6.92
CA TYR A 85 25.89 3.30 -7.70
C TYR A 85 24.51 2.87 -7.21
N LEU A 86 24.39 1.75 -6.49
CA LEU A 86 23.13 1.23 -5.95
C LEU A 86 23.23 0.97 -4.44
N SER A 87 22.17 1.28 -3.71
CA SER A 87 22.04 0.92 -2.29
C SER A 87 21.61 -0.54 -2.11
N GLU A 88 21.92 -1.14 -0.95
CA GLU A 88 21.51 -2.51 -0.64
C GLU A 88 20.00 -2.74 -0.78
N GLU A 89 19.18 -1.73 -0.47
CA GLU A 89 17.73 -1.81 -0.63
C GLU A 89 17.30 -1.85 -2.09
N GLN A 90 17.99 -1.10 -2.96
CA GLN A 90 17.72 -1.10 -4.40
C GLN A 90 18.14 -2.43 -5.03
N VAL A 91 19.25 -3.02 -4.60
CA VAL A 91 19.72 -4.34 -5.03
C VAL A 91 18.69 -5.42 -4.67
N LYS A 92 18.27 -5.49 -3.41
CA LYS A 92 17.24 -6.45 -2.94
C LYS A 92 15.93 -6.32 -3.71
N LYS A 93 15.50 -5.09 -4.02
CA LYS A 93 14.30 -4.84 -4.83
C LYS A 93 14.51 -5.25 -6.29
N ALA A 94 15.68 -4.96 -6.87
CA ALA A 94 15.99 -5.29 -8.25
C ALA A 94 16.06 -6.80 -8.49
N GLU A 95 16.61 -7.56 -7.53
CA GLU A 95 16.62 -9.03 -7.51
C GLU A 95 15.20 -9.59 -7.39
N LYS A 96 14.40 -9.08 -6.45
CA LYS A 96 13.00 -9.47 -6.26
C LYS A 96 12.16 -9.29 -7.53
N TYR A 97 12.42 -8.22 -8.27
CA TYR A 97 11.68 -7.88 -9.48
C TYR A 97 12.35 -8.35 -10.78
N LYS A 98 13.49 -9.07 -10.69
CA LYS A 98 14.30 -9.56 -11.82
C LYS A 98 14.54 -8.49 -12.89
N ILE A 99 14.79 -7.25 -12.46
CA ILE A 99 14.82 -6.07 -13.36
C ILE A 99 15.98 -6.14 -14.35
N MET A 100 17.11 -6.72 -13.94
CA MET A 100 18.32 -6.78 -14.77
C MET A 100 18.48 -8.12 -15.52
N GLU A 101 17.81 -9.20 -15.10
CA GLU A 101 17.71 -10.44 -15.90
C GLU A 101 17.01 -10.21 -17.25
N LEU A 102 16.13 -9.20 -17.33
CA LEU A 102 15.34 -8.90 -18.52
C LEU A 102 16.04 -7.96 -19.52
N LYS A 103 17.24 -7.44 -19.19
CA LYS A 103 17.87 -6.36 -19.96
C LYS A 103 19.40 -6.38 -20.00
N ILE A 104 20.03 -7.53 -19.78
CA ILE A 104 21.33 -7.80 -20.40
C ILE A 104 21.05 -8.65 -21.65
N PRO A 105 20.54 -8.05 -22.75
CA PRO A 105 20.82 -8.66 -24.02
C PRO A 105 22.34 -8.66 -24.10
N GLN A 106 22.93 -9.84 -24.24
CA GLN A 106 24.13 -9.90 -25.05
C GLN A 106 23.85 -9.03 -26.27
N ILE A 107 24.77 -8.10 -26.49
CA ILE A 107 24.93 -7.33 -27.70
C ILE A 107 24.51 -8.19 -28.89
N ASP A 108 23.32 -7.95 -29.42
CA ASP A 108 23.02 -8.22 -30.82
C ASP A 108 23.03 -6.86 -31.51
N LYS A 109 24.27 -6.45 -31.81
CA LYS A 109 24.74 -5.45 -32.78
C LYS A 109 24.33 -3.99 -32.60
#